data_AF-A0A2N6VIM2-F1
#
_entry.id   AF-A0A2N6VIM2-F1
#
_cell.length_a   1.000
_cell.length_b   1.000
_cell.length_c   1.000
_cell.angle_alpha   90.00
_cell.angle_beta   90.00
_cell.angle_gamma   90.00
#
_symmetry.space_group_name_H-M   'P 1'
#
loop_
_entity.id
_entity.type
_entity.pdbx_description
1 polymer ?
#
loop_
_entity_poly.entity_id
_entity_poly.type
_entity_poly.pdbx_seq_one_letter_code
_entity_poly.pdbx_strand_id
1 'polypeptide(L)'
;MYDVAASGKKHDLPEPQDRYLDRELSWLAFNERVLTMADDPETPLLERVNFLSIFASNLDEFFMVRVAGLKRRIATGLAVPSVTGAQPRAVMRSINKHSRALAKRHTRLFL
;
A
#
# COMPACT_ATOMS: atom_id res chain seq x y z
N MET A 1 -30.36 -8.32 34.38
CA MET A 1 -29.62 -8.94 33.26
C MET A 1 -29.83 -8.03 32.06
N TYR A 2 -28.90 -7.12 31.79
CA TYR A 2 -29.07 -6.09 30.75
C TYR A 2 -28.89 -6.69 29.36
N ASP A 3 -29.86 -6.45 28.50
CA ASP A 3 -29.86 -6.81 27.09
C ASP A 3 -28.94 -5.85 26.32
N VAL A 4 -27.92 -6.39 25.65
CA VAL A 4 -26.92 -5.63 24.87
C VAL A 4 -27.33 -5.62 23.40
N ALA A 5 -28.62 -5.42 23.13
CA ALA A 5 -29.07 -5.03 21.81
C ALA A 5 -28.82 -3.52 21.63
N ALA A 6 -27.56 -3.15 21.42
CA ALA A 6 -27.17 -1.81 21.04
C ALA A 6 -27.87 -1.46 19.71
N SER A 7 -28.94 -0.68 19.82
CA SER A 7 -29.69 -0.07 18.72
C SER A 7 -28.78 0.91 17.99
N GLY A 8 -27.98 0.39 17.05
CA GLY A 8 -27.32 1.21 16.05
C GLY A 8 -28.38 1.70 15.06
N LYS A 9 -28.83 2.95 15.19
CA LYS A 9 -29.61 3.62 14.14
C LYS A 9 -28.88 3.42 12.81
N LYS A 10 -29.49 2.70 11.86
CA LYS A 10 -29.06 2.73 10.45
C LYS A 10 -29.20 4.19 10.00
N HIS A 11 -28.09 4.84 9.71
CA HIS A 11 -28.13 6.13 9.05
C HIS A 11 -28.52 5.89 7.58
N ASP A 12 -29.63 6.48 7.12
CA ASP A 12 -30.14 6.40 5.74
C ASP A 12 -29.27 7.16 4.72
N LEU A 13 -28.04 7.52 5.07
CA LEU A 13 -27.09 8.12 4.15
C LEU A 13 -26.41 7.01 3.33
N PRO A 14 -26.27 7.17 2.01
CA PRO A 14 -25.52 6.21 1.22
C PRO A 14 -24.09 6.11 1.77
N GLU A 15 -23.60 4.89 1.98
CA GLU A 15 -22.22 4.71 2.43
C GLU A 15 -21.26 5.35 1.41
N PRO A 16 -20.25 6.13 1.87
CA PRO A 16 -19.28 6.74 0.98
C PRO A 16 -18.56 5.66 0.14
N GLN A 17 -18.54 5.85 -1.18
CA GLN A 17 -17.98 4.86 -2.12
C GLN A 17 -16.47 4.63 -1.89
N ASP A 18 -15.76 5.61 -1.31
CA ASP A 18 -14.31 5.59 -1.07
C ASP A 18 -13.93 5.39 0.41
N ARG A 19 -14.75 4.65 1.17
CA ARG A 19 -14.50 4.40 2.59
C ARG A 19 -13.24 3.57 2.88
N TYR A 20 -12.80 2.75 1.93
CA TYR A 20 -11.71 1.80 2.10
C TYR A 20 -10.60 2.01 1.07
N LEU A 21 -9.39 1.60 1.45
CA LEU A 21 -8.23 1.60 0.58
C LEU A 21 -7.73 0.17 0.37
N ASP A 22 -7.23 -0.10 -0.83
CA ASP A 22 -6.56 -1.37 -1.13
C ASP A 22 -5.33 -1.55 -0.25
N ARG A 23 -5.25 -2.71 0.42
CA ARG A 23 -4.18 -3.03 1.36
C ARG A 23 -2.79 -2.90 0.74
N GLU A 24 -2.61 -3.35 -0.50
CA GLU A 24 -1.35 -3.31 -1.21
C GLU A 24 -0.96 -1.88 -1.61
N LEU A 25 -1.93 -1.04 -1.98
CA LEU A 25 -1.68 0.36 -2.32
C LEU A 25 -1.39 1.19 -1.07
N SER A 26 -2.12 0.95 0.02
CA SER A 26 -1.84 1.54 1.34
C SER A 26 -0.43 1.20 1.84
N TRP A 27 0.04 -0.02 1.57
CA TRP A 27 1.41 -0.41 1.90
C TRP A 27 2.44 0.38 1.07
N LEU A 28 2.22 0.55 -0.23
CA LEU A 28 3.11 1.36 -1.08
C LEU A 28 3.10 2.84 -0.65
N ALA A 29 1.95 3.40 -0.28
CA ALA A 29 1.85 4.75 0.24
C ALA A 29 2.59 4.93 1.58
N PHE A 30 2.62 3.89 2.43
CA PHE A 30 3.49 3.89 3.60
C PHE A 30 4.96 3.95 3.20
N ASN A 31 5.40 3.10 2.26
CA ASN A 31 6.80 3.10 1.84
C ASN A 31 7.20 4.39 1.11
N GLU A 32 6.26 5.05 0.44
CA GLU A 32 6.46 6.39 -0.13
C GLU A 32 6.77 7.43 0.94
N ARG A 33 6.13 7.37 2.11
CA ARG A 33 6.45 8.27 3.23
C ARG A 33 7.87 8.04 3.75
N VAL A 34 8.33 6.78 3.81
CA VAL A 34 9.73 6.47 4.13
C VAL A 34 10.67 7.12 3.11
N LEU A 35 10.35 7.03 1.82
CA LEU A 35 11.15 7.67 0.78
C LEU A 35 11.16 9.20 0.88
N THR A 36 10.07 9.80 1.33
CA THR A 36 10.01 11.25 1.57
C THR A 36 10.94 11.70 2.68
N MET A 37 11.18 10.89 3.72
CA MET A 37 12.20 11.21 4.73
C MET A 37 13.62 11.26 4.15
N ALA A 38 13.90 10.51 3.08
CA ALA A 38 15.19 10.58 2.38
C ALA A 38 15.35 11.81 1.48
N ASP A 39 14.24 12.47 1.11
CA ASP A 39 14.19 13.64 0.23
C ASP A 39 14.22 14.97 1.03
N ASP A 40 13.99 14.90 2.34
CA ASP A 40 13.94 16.08 3.20
C ASP A 40 15.35 16.67 3.44
N PRO A 41 15.63 17.92 3.02
CA PRO A 41 16.92 18.56 3.24
C PRO A 41 17.24 18.83 4.71
N GLU A 42 16.23 18.88 5.60
CA GLU A 42 16.43 19.06 7.03
C GLU A 42 16.85 17.75 7.73
N THR A 43 16.73 16.61 7.04
CA THR A 43 17.21 15.32 7.55
C THR A 43 18.71 15.19 7.34
N PRO A 44 19.51 14.84 8.39
CA PRO A 44 20.96 14.66 8.25
C PRO A 44 21.32 13.67 7.13
N LEU A 45 22.41 13.95 6.41
CA LEU A 45 22.78 13.21 5.19
C LEU A 45 22.83 11.68 5.41
N LEU A 46 23.44 11.22 6.51
CA LEU A 46 23.51 9.80 6.82
C LEU A 46 22.15 9.18 7.13
N GLU A 47 21.24 9.93 7.76
CA GLU A 47 19.88 9.46 8.01
C GLU A 47 19.07 9.36 6.71
N ARG A 48 19.30 10.26 5.75
CA ARG A 48 18.71 10.14 4.41
C ARG A 48 19.15 8.86 3.70
N VAL A 49 20.44 8.51 3.81
CA VAL A 49 20.98 7.23 3.27
C VAL A 49 20.34 6.03 3.99
N ASN A 50 20.15 6.11 5.32
CA ASN A 50 19.43 5.07 6.06
C ASN A 50 18.00 4.90 5.54
N PHE A 51 17.25 5.99 5.33
CA PHE A 51 15.89 5.93 4.77
C PHE A 51 15.85 5.36 3.34
N LEU A 52 16.85 5.66 2.50
CA LEU A 52 16.98 5.03 1.17
C LEU A 52 17.17 3.51 1.27
N SER A 53 17.98 3.05 2.23
CA SER A 53 18.21 1.61 2.47
C SER A 53 16.96 0.91 3.03
N ILE A 54 16.26 1.55 3.98
CA ILE A 54 15.01 1.07 4.56
C ILE A 54 13.94 0.96 3.48
N PHE A 55 13.78 2.00 2.64
CA PHE A 55 12.83 2.00 1.53
C PHE A 55 13.05 0.80 0.59
N ALA A 56 14.31 0.55 0.21
CA ALA A 56 14.66 -0.54 -0.71
C ALA A 56 14.37 -1.91 -0.09
N SER A 57 14.82 -2.13 1.15
CA SER A 57 14.58 -3.38 1.88
C SER A 57 13.09 -3.68 2.05
N ASN A 58 12.30 -2.66 2.41
CA ASN A 58 10.85 -2.79 2.52
C ASN A 58 10.23 -3.16 1.17
N LEU A 59 10.66 -2.51 0.08
CA LEU A 59 10.11 -2.74 -1.25
C LEU A 59 10.37 -4.19 -1.70
N ASP A 60 11.56 -4.72 -1.43
CA ASP A 60 11.91 -6.10 -1.71
C ASP A 60 11.01 -7.08 -0.93
N GLU A 61 10.82 -6.86 0.38
CA GLU A 61 9.91 -7.69 1.19
C GLU A 61 8.47 -7.66 0.65
N PHE A 62 7.99 -6.48 0.24
CA PHE A 62 6.66 -6.34 -0.36
C PHE A 62 6.50 -7.19 -1.62
N PHE A 63 7.51 -7.22 -2.48
CA PHE A 63 7.47 -8.05 -3.68
C PHE A 63 7.58 -9.54 -3.36
N MET A 64 8.49 -9.92 -2.47
CA MET A 64 8.71 -11.32 -2.07
C MET A 64 7.49 -11.94 -1.39
N VAL A 65 6.79 -11.17 -0.54
CA VAL A 65 5.69 -11.69 0.27
C VAL A 65 4.33 -11.32 -0.32
N ARG A 66 4.03 -10.02 -0.44
CA ARG A 66 2.66 -9.56 -0.76
C ARG A 66 2.33 -9.75 -2.23
N VAL A 67 3.21 -9.33 -3.13
CA VAL A 67 2.98 -9.48 -4.58
C VAL A 67 2.98 -10.96 -4.97
N ALA A 68 3.89 -11.77 -4.40
CA ALA A 68 3.88 -13.21 -4.60
C ALA A 68 2.57 -13.87 -4.15
N GLY A 69 2.04 -13.49 -2.98
CA GLY A 69 0.76 -13.97 -2.47
C GLY A 69 -0.42 -13.60 -3.39
N LEU A 70 -0.47 -12.35 -3.87
CA LEU A 70 -1.50 -11.92 -4.81
C LEU A 70 -1.39 -12.66 -6.15
N LYS A 71 -0.18 -12.82 -6.71
CA LYS A 71 0.07 -13.60 -7.93
C LYS A 71 -0.40 -15.05 -7.79
N ARG A 72 -0.10 -15.69 -6.66
CA ARG A 72 -0.54 -17.07 -6.38
C ARG A 72 -2.05 -17.18 -6.41
N ARG A 73 -2.78 -16.33 -5.68
CA ARG A 73 -4.25 -16.35 -5.68
C ARG A 73 -4.84 -16.13 -7.07
N ILE A 74 -4.23 -15.25 -7.87
CA ILE A 74 -4.66 -15.01 -9.25
C ILE A 74 -4.45 -16.27 -10.09
N ALA A 75 -3.28 -16.90 -10.00
CA ALA A 75 -2.95 -18.10 -10.77
C ALA A 75 -3.83 -19.30 -10.41
N THR A 76 -4.23 -19.44 -9.15
CA THR A 76 -5.11 -20.54 -8.69
C THR A 76 -6.59 -20.23 -8.85
N GLY A 77 -6.98 -19.06 -9.38
CA GLY A 77 -8.38 -18.63 -9.48
C GLY A 77 -9.06 -18.32 -8.15
N LEU A 78 -8.31 -18.22 -7.04
CA LEU A 78 -8.82 -17.93 -5.70
C LEU A 78 -8.84 -16.43 -5.38
N ALA A 79 -8.41 -15.58 -6.31
CA ALA A 79 -8.38 -14.14 -6.09
C ALA A 79 -9.77 -13.53 -6.26
N VAL A 80 -10.27 -12.90 -5.19
CA VAL A 80 -11.52 -12.15 -5.18
C VAL A 80 -11.25 -10.66 -5.40
N PRO A 81 -12.24 -9.87 -5.87
CA PRO A 81 -12.16 -8.43 -5.88
C PRO A 81 -11.76 -7.87 -4.51
N SER A 82 -11.02 -6.76 -4.53
CA SER A 82 -10.57 -6.12 -3.29
C SER A 82 -11.72 -5.42 -2.56
N VAL A 83 -11.41 -4.84 -1.39
CA VAL A 83 -12.37 -4.08 -0.57
C VAL A 83 -12.92 -2.84 -1.27
N THR A 84 -12.22 -2.34 -2.29
CA THR A 84 -12.65 -1.23 -3.16
C THR A 84 -13.43 -1.73 -4.40
N GLY A 85 -13.65 -3.04 -4.53
CA GLY A 85 -14.25 -3.67 -5.70
C GLY A 85 -13.28 -3.86 -6.88
N ALA A 86 -12.00 -3.50 -6.74
CA ALA A 86 -11.04 -3.62 -7.81
C ALA A 86 -10.69 -5.09 -8.11
N GLN A 87 -10.69 -5.44 -9.39
CA GLN A 87 -10.28 -6.78 -9.83
C GLN A 87 -8.80 -7.03 -9.48
N PRO A 88 -8.40 -8.25 -9.08
CA PRO A 88 -7.01 -8.57 -8.70
C PRO A 88 -5.95 -8.14 -9.73
N ARG A 89 -6.27 -8.30 -11.02
CA ARG A 89 -5.39 -7.86 -12.12
C ARG A 89 -5.29 -6.34 -12.22
N ALA A 90 -6.36 -5.60 -11.88
CA ALA A 90 -6.33 -4.15 -11.79
C ALA A 90 -5.45 -3.68 -10.62
N VAL A 91 -5.60 -4.29 -9.45
CA VAL A 91 -4.73 -4.03 -8.29
C VAL A 91 -3.25 -4.30 -8.65
N MET A 92 -2.95 -5.41 -9.33
CA MET A 92 -1.59 -5.71 -9.81
C MET A 92 -1.04 -4.65 -10.76
N ARG A 93 -1.86 -4.11 -11.67
CA ARG A 93 -1.45 -2.99 -12.54
C ARG A 93 -1.16 -1.73 -11.74
N SER A 94 -2.00 -1.41 -10.76
CA SER A 94 -1.79 -0.26 -9.87
C SER A 94 -0.49 -0.41 -9.06
N ILE A 95 -0.24 -1.60 -8.49
CA ILE A 95 1.02 -1.91 -7.79
C ILE A 95 2.23 -1.64 -8.70
N ASN A 96 2.22 -2.21 -9.91
CA ASN A 96 3.33 -2.04 -10.86
C ASN A 96 3.54 -0.59 -11.30
N LYS A 97 2.47 0.20 -11.42
CA LYS A 97 2.57 1.62 -11.77
C LYS A 97 3.24 2.41 -10.64
N HIS A 98 2.77 2.24 -9.42
CA HIS A 98 3.28 2.99 -8.25
C HIS A 98 4.70 2.54 -7.87
N SER A 99 4.98 1.24 -7.83
CA SER A 99 6.32 0.75 -7.49
C SER A 99 7.39 1.26 -8.46
N ARG A 100 7.10 1.33 -9.76
CA ARG A 100 8.02 1.91 -10.76
C ARG A 100 8.23 3.40 -10.56
N ALA A 101 7.18 4.15 -10.18
CA ALA A 101 7.33 5.57 -9.89
C ALA A 101 8.21 5.80 -8.66
N LEU A 102 8.01 5.01 -7.60
CA LEU A 102 8.81 5.08 -6.38
C LEU A 102 10.27 4.65 -6.63
N ALA A 103 10.50 3.58 -7.40
CA ALA A 103 11.84 3.15 -7.78
C ALA A 103 12.60 4.23 -8.57
N LYS A 104 11.92 4.90 -9.52
CA LYS A 104 12.51 6.03 -10.25
C LYS A 104 12.85 7.20 -9.33
N ARG A 105 12.00 7.51 -8.35
CA ARG A 105 12.28 8.56 -7.35
C ARG A 105 13.46 8.17 -6.47
N HIS A 106 13.52 6.93 -6.00
CA HIS A 106 14.64 6.39 -5.22
C HIS A 106 15.98 6.52 -5.95
N THR A 107 16.06 6.12 -7.21
CA THR A 107 17.28 6.29 -8.02
C THR A 107 17.71 7.75 -8.14
N ARG A 108 16.76 8.70 -8.29
CA ARG A 108 17.07 10.14 -8.35
C ARG A 108 17.56 10.74 -7.03
N LEU A 109 17.22 10.15 -5.89
CA LEU A 109 17.69 10.62 -4.58
C LEU A 109 19.07 10.06 -4.23
N PHE A 110 19.47 8.99 -4.91
CA PHE A 110 20.75 8.33 -4.70
C PHE A 110 21.88 8.92 -5.56
N LEU A 111 21.56 9.38 -6.78
CA LEU A 111 22.48 9.99 -7.76
C LEU A 111 22.40 11.51 -7.73
#